data_AF-W6W247-F1
#
_entry.id   AF-W6W247-F1
#
_cell.length_a   1.000
_cell.length_b   1.000
_cell.length_c   1.000
_cell.angle_alpha   90.00
_cell.angle_beta   90.00
_cell.angle_gamma   90.00
#
_symmetry.space_group_name_H-M   'P 1'
#
loop_
_entity.id
_entity.type
_entity.pdbx_description
1 polymer ?
#
loop_
_entity_poly.entity_id
_entity_poly.type
_entity_poly.pdbx_seq_one_letter_code
_entity_poly.pdbx_strand_id
1 'polypeptide(L)'
;MRKYTEEIFQLTEKVARQERVLDAVHRFEKEGGRYRMSIHVDHGDYTMKDAIEALAREHFPGETLLKGLAKWALDDLQAAKEQLQAAVMADALAVEVRP
;
A
#
# COMPACT_ATOMS: atom_id res chain seq x y z
N MET A 1 34.08 3.35 3.50
CA MET A 1 32.66 2.99 3.71
C MET A 1 31.85 3.83 2.73
N ARG A 2 31.25 3.23 1.68
CA ARG A 2 30.47 3.98 0.67
C ARG A 2 29.29 4.66 1.38
N LYS A 3 29.18 5.99 1.29
CA LYS A 3 27.97 6.70 1.68
C LYS A 3 26.92 6.34 0.64
N TYR A 4 26.02 5.41 0.96
CA TYR A 4 24.77 5.34 0.23
C TYR A 4 24.16 6.74 0.23
N THR A 5 23.76 7.22 -0.93
CA THR A 5 22.98 8.46 -1.05
C THR A 5 21.79 8.33 -0.10
N GLU A 6 21.52 9.35 0.70
CA GLU A 6 20.48 9.36 1.74
C GLU A 6 19.12 8.89 1.19
N GLU A 7 18.87 9.19 -0.09
CA GLU A 7 17.74 8.70 -0.89
C GLU A 7 17.66 7.16 -0.98
N ILE A 8 18.76 6.47 -1.27
CA ILE A 8 18.79 4.99 -1.34
C ILE A 8 18.48 4.38 0.03
N PHE A 9 18.99 5.00 1.11
CA PHE A 9 18.71 4.54 2.47
C PHE A 9 17.21 4.68 2.79
N GLN A 10 16.62 5.85 2.52
CA GLN A 10 15.18 6.08 2.71
C GLN A 10 14.31 5.14 1.87
N LEU A 11 14.70 4.87 0.62
CA LEU A 11 13.98 3.93 -0.25
C LEU A 11 14.09 2.48 0.24
N THR A 12 15.24 2.10 0.81
CA THR A 12 15.42 0.77 1.43
C THR A 12 14.51 0.60 2.64
N GLU A 13 14.43 1.61 3.51
CA GLU A 13 13.51 1.61 4.65
C GLU A 13 12.04 1.55 4.20
N LYS A 14 11.71 2.27 3.12
CA LYS A 14 10.37 2.22 2.50
C LYS A 14 10.03 0.81 2.03
N VAL A 15 10.93 0.13 1.32
CA VAL A 15 10.72 -1.27 0.89
C VAL A 15 10.49 -2.17 2.10
N ALA A 16 11.37 -2.12 3.10
CA ALA A 16 11.23 -2.94 4.32
C ALA A 16 9.94 -2.67 5.11
N ARG A 17 9.41 -1.44 5.04
CA ARG A 17 8.09 -1.12 5.59
C ARG A 17 6.96 -1.76 4.79
N GLN A 18 7.00 -1.70 3.46
CA GLN A 18 5.95 -2.29 2.63
C GLN A 18 5.94 -3.81 2.68
N GLU A 19 7.09 -4.46 2.80
CA GLU A 19 7.18 -5.92 3.02
C GLU A 19 6.46 -6.32 4.32
N ARG A 20 6.68 -5.57 5.40
CA ARG A 20 5.99 -5.80 6.68
C ARG A 20 4.47 -5.59 6.59
N VAL A 21 4.01 -4.61 5.79
CA VAL A 21 2.58 -4.38 5.57
C VAL A 21 1.95 -5.54 4.81
N LEU A 22 2.57 -5.98 3.71
CA LEU A 22 2.08 -7.12 2.93
C LEU A 22 2.03 -8.40 3.78
N ASP A 23 3.08 -8.67 4.57
CA ASP A 23 3.10 -9.80 5.50
C ASP A 23 1.99 -9.71 6.55
N ALA A 24 1.73 -8.53 7.10
CA ALA A 24 0.64 -8.34 8.06
C ALA A 24 -0.74 -8.60 7.44
N VAL A 25 -0.97 -8.17 6.20
CA VAL A 25 -2.23 -8.43 5.48
C VAL A 25 -2.41 -9.93 5.22
N HIS A 26 -1.37 -10.61 4.72
CA HIS A 26 -1.43 -12.07 4.51
C HIS A 26 -1.61 -12.85 5.80
N ARG A 27 -0.95 -12.44 6.89
CA ARG A 27 -1.13 -13.06 8.20
C ARG A 27 -2.55 -12.88 8.73
N PHE A 28 -3.12 -11.68 8.60
CA PHE A 28 -4.49 -11.41 9.00
C PHE A 28 -5.48 -12.35 8.29
N GLU A 29 -5.31 -12.56 6.98
CA GLU A 29 -6.13 -13.51 6.22
C GLU A 29 -5.92 -14.96 6.70
N LYS A 30 -4.67 -15.41 6.81
CA LYS A 30 -4.32 -16.78 7.22
C LYS A 30 -4.79 -17.13 8.63
N GLU A 31 -4.76 -16.16 9.54
CA GLU A 31 -5.20 -16.31 10.93
C GLU A 31 -6.74 -16.24 11.07
N GLY A 32 -7.48 -16.11 9.96
CA GLY A 32 -8.95 -16.05 9.97
C GLY A 32 -9.51 -14.71 10.46
N GLY A 33 -8.74 -13.63 10.29
CA GLY A 33 -9.11 -12.28 10.65
C GLY A 33 -10.46 -11.88 10.04
N ARG A 34 -11.36 -11.38 10.89
CA ARG A 34 -12.67 -10.90 10.45
C ARG A 34 -12.62 -9.39 10.29
N TYR A 35 -12.70 -8.93 9.06
CA TYR A 35 -12.83 -7.51 8.75
C TYR A 35 -14.30 -7.08 8.76
N ARG A 36 -14.59 -5.90 9.30
CA ARG A 36 -15.91 -5.26 9.22
C ARG A 36 -15.72 -3.85 8.70
N MET A 37 -16.44 -3.53 7.63
CA MET A 37 -16.53 -2.16 7.13
C MET A 37 -17.83 -1.54 7.67
N SER A 38 -17.71 -0.37 8.27
CA SER A 38 -18.86 0.46 8.59
C SER A 38 -18.76 1.72 7.76
N ILE A 39 -19.79 2.02 6.98
CA ILE A 39 -19.90 3.25 6.22
C ILE A 39 -20.79 4.18 7.02
N HIS A 40 -20.29 5.38 7.29
CA HIS A 40 -21.04 6.41 7.97
C HIS A 40 -21.17 7.61 7.04
N VAL A 41 -22.41 7.98 6.73
CA VAL A 41 -22.69 9.16 5.90
C VAL A 41 -23.24 10.24 6.82
N ASP A 42 -22.56 11.40 6.84
CA ASP A 42 -23.01 12.57 7.58
C ASP A 42 -23.67 13.55 6.60
N HIS A 43 -25.00 13.60 6.65
CA HIS A 43 -25.80 14.42 5.74
C HIS A 43 -27.10 14.85 6.42
N GLY A 44 -27.53 16.10 6.19
CA GLY A 44 -28.74 16.67 6.80
C GLY A 44 -30.05 16.10 6.24
N ASP A 45 -30.00 15.46 5.08
CA ASP A 45 -31.10 14.70 4.49
C ASP A 45 -30.91 13.20 4.76
N TYR A 46 -31.80 12.63 5.58
CA TYR A 46 -31.80 11.23 5.96
C TYR A 46 -32.12 10.28 4.80
N THR A 47 -32.95 10.68 3.83
CA THR A 47 -33.28 9.86 2.66
C THR A 47 -32.06 9.69 1.76
N MET A 48 -31.31 10.77 1.55
CA MET A 48 -30.05 10.72 0.80
C MET A 48 -29.00 9.88 1.53
N LYS A 49 -28.89 10.06 2.85
CA LYS A 49 -27.99 9.26 3.70
C LYS A 49 -28.24 7.76 3.53
N ASP A 50 -29.49 7.33 3.68
CA ASP A 50 -29.87 5.92 3.60
C ASP A 50 -29.63 5.35 2.20
N ALA A 51 -29.91 6.13 1.14
CA ALA A 51 -29.65 5.71 -0.23
C ALA A 51 -28.15 5.46 -0.50
N ILE A 52 -27.27 6.35 -0.02
CA ILE A 52 -25.82 6.18 -0.17
C ILE A 52 -25.31 5.00 0.65
N GLU A 53 -25.77 4.84 1.90
CA GLU A 53 -25.39 3.69 2.73
C GLU A 53 -25.84 2.36 2.12
N ALA A 54 -27.04 2.29 1.53
CA ALA A 54 -27.55 1.10 0.86
C ALA A 54 -26.71 0.73 -0.38
N LEU A 55 -26.47 1.70 -1.27
CA LEU A 55 -25.60 1.52 -2.45
C LEU A 55 -24.21 1.04 -2.06
N ALA A 56 -23.65 1.60 -1.01
CA ALA A 56 -22.30 1.25 -0.60
C ALA A 56 -22.23 -0.16 0.04
N ARG A 57 -23.29 -0.63 0.71
CA ARG A 57 -23.35 -2.03 1.17
C ARG A 57 -23.48 -3.02 0.02
N GLU A 58 -24.21 -2.67 -1.03
CA GLU A 58 -24.42 -3.51 -2.21
C GLU A 58 -23.14 -3.64 -3.05
N HIS A 59 -22.44 -2.53 -3.28
CA HIS A 59 -21.30 -2.47 -4.19
C HIS A 59 -19.93 -2.72 -3.55
N PHE A 60 -19.82 -2.71 -2.22
CA PHE A 60 -18.55 -2.98 -1.53
C PHE A 60 -18.63 -4.22 -0.63
N PRO A 61 -18.59 -5.45 -1.20
CA PRO A 61 -18.51 -6.67 -0.40
C PRO A 61 -17.21 -6.68 0.41
N GLY A 62 -17.29 -6.97 1.70
CA GLY A 62 -16.12 -7.01 2.59
C GLY A 62 -15.03 -7.99 2.15
N GLU A 63 -15.39 -9.08 1.46
CA GLU A 63 -14.43 -10.04 0.88
C GLU A 63 -13.61 -9.46 -0.28
N THR A 64 -14.20 -8.59 -1.10
CA THR A 64 -13.50 -7.88 -2.17
C THR A 64 -12.47 -6.91 -1.59
N LEU A 65 -12.76 -6.36 -0.42
CA LEU A 65 -11.88 -5.39 0.22
C LEU A 65 -10.57 -6.03 0.69
N LEU A 66 -10.61 -7.19 1.36
CA LEU A 66 -9.37 -7.83 1.85
C LEU A 66 -8.46 -8.26 0.68
N LYS A 67 -9.03 -8.84 -0.37
CA LYS A 67 -8.30 -9.15 -1.61
C LYS A 67 -7.75 -7.87 -2.25
N GLY A 68 -8.50 -6.78 -2.21
CA GLY A 68 -8.06 -5.45 -2.64
C GLY A 68 -6.88 -4.92 -1.83
N LEU A 69 -6.92 -5.04 -0.49
CA LEU A 69 -5.85 -4.63 0.40
C LEU A 69 -4.55 -5.39 0.14
N ALA A 70 -4.63 -6.71 -0.06
CA ALA A 70 -3.46 -7.53 -0.39
C ALA A 70 -2.87 -7.11 -1.75
N LYS A 71 -3.72 -6.90 -2.75
CA LYS A 71 -3.30 -6.39 -4.06
C LYS A 71 -2.62 -5.03 -3.96
N TRP A 72 -3.22 -4.07 -3.26
CA TRP A 72 -2.64 -2.74 -3.08
C TRP A 72 -1.32 -2.77 -2.33
N ALA A 73 -1.20 -3.59 -1.28
CA ALA A 73 0.06 -3.74 -0.56
C ALA A 73 1.17 -4.33 -1.44
N LEU A 74 0.81 -5.27 -2.34
CA LEU A 74 1.74 -5.83 -3.32
C LEU A 74 2.16 -4.78 -4.37
N ASP A 75 1.20 -4.04 -4.93
CA ASP A 75 1.45 -2.99 -5.91
C ASP A 75 2.35 -1.88 -5.32
N ASP A 76 2.11 -1.47 -4.06
CA ASP A 76 2.93 -0.50 -3.32
C ASP A 76 4.36 -1.00 -3.07
N LEU A 77 4.51 -2.28 -2.74
CA LEU A 77 5.82 -2.91 -2.57
C LEU A 77 6.59 -2.92 -3.88
N GLN A 78 5.92 -3.30 -4.98
CA GLN A 78 6.53 -3.36 -6.30
C GLN A 78 6.99 -1.98 -6.76
N ALA A 79 6.15 -0.95 -6.60
CA ALA A 79 6.51 0.43 -6.90
C ALA A 79 7.71 0.92 -6.06
N ALA A 80 7.78 0.56 -4.78
CA ALA A 80 8.92 0.91 -3.92
C ALA A 80 10.22 0.22 -4.38
N LYS A 81 10.15 -1.04 -4.82
CA LYS A 81 11.30 -1.79 -5.36
C LYS A 81 11.81 -1.18 -6.65
N GLU A 82 10.91 -0.81 -7.55
CA GLU A 82 11.25 -0.15 -8.82
C GLU A 82 11.94 1.21 -8.58
N GLN A 83 11.44 2.01 -7.64
CA GLN A 83 12.08 3.27 -7.25
C GLN A 83 13.50 3.05 -6.69
N LEU A 84 13.67 2.07 -5.81
CA LEU A 84 14.98 1.72 -5.27
C LEU A 84 15.95 1.27 -6.36
N GLN A 85 15.50 0.41 -7.28
CA GLN A 85 16.30 -0.06 -8.40
C GLN A 85 16.74 1.10 -9.29
N ALA A 86 15.82 2.00 -9.64
CA ALA A 86 16.13 3.18 -10.45
C ALA A 86 17.17 4.08 -9.76
N ALA A 87 17.03 4.33 -8.45
CA ALA A 87 17.97 5.13 -7.67
C ALA A 87 19.37 4.50 -7.62
N VAL A 88 19.45 3.18 -7.39
CA VAL A 88 20.74 2.45 -7.37
C VAL A 88 21.41 2.49 -8.74
N MET A 89 20.66 2.33 -9.83
CA MET A 89 21.20 2.41 -11.19
C MET A 89 21.70 3.82 -11.53
N ALA A 90 20.96 4.86 -11.13
CA ALA A 90 21.37 6.25 -11.32
C ALA A 90 22.65 6.58 -10.54
N ASP A 91 22.77 6.12 -9.29
CA ASP A 91 23.98 6.28 -8.47
C ASP A 91 25.19 5.55 -9.10
N ALA A 92 24.99 4.32 -9.59
CA ALA A 92 26.04 3.56 -10.29
C ALA A 92 26.55 4.26 -11.55
N LEU A 93 25.65 4.81 -12.38
CA LEU A 93 26.01 5.57 -13.58
C LEU A 93 26.73 6.88 -13.22
N ALA A 94 26.35 7.55 -12.13
CA ALA A 94 27.02 8.77 -11.67
C ALA A 94 28.48 8.52 -11.21
N VAL A 95 28.80 7.30 -10.78
CA VAL A 95 30.17 6.88 -10.39
C VAL A 95 31.05 6.62 -11.62
N GLU A 96 30.51 6.08 -12.72
CA GLU A 96 31.28 5.79 -13.94
C GLU A 96 31.69 7.05 -14.73
N VAL A 97 30.98 8.17 -14.54
CA VAL A 97 31.19 9.42 -15.30
C VAL A 97 32.17 10.39 -14.62
N ARG A 98 32.59 10.13 -13.37
CA ARG A 98 33.59 10.97 -12.68
C ARG A 98 35.02 10.50 -12.98
N PRO A 99 35.87 11.31 -13.66
CA PRO A 99 37.28 10.98 -13.92
C PRO A 99 38.13 10.94 -12.65
#